data_AF-A0A258CVL2-F1
#
_entry.id   AF-A0A258CVL2-F1
#
_cell.length_a   1.000
_cell.length_b   1.000
_cell.length_c   1.000
_cell.angle_alpha   90.00
_cell.angle_beta   90.00
_cell.angle_gamma   90.00
#
_symmetry.space_group_name_H-M   'P 1'
#
loop_
_entity.id
_entity.type
_entity.pdbx_description
1 polymer ?
#
loop_
_entity_poly.entity_id
_entity_poly.type
_entity_poly.pdbx_seq_one_letter_code
_entity_poly.pdbx_strand_id
1 'polypeptide(L)' 'MIPITRSIAIDPGEIEETFVRSAGPGGQNVNKVSSAVQLRFDLANSPNIPEPMKRRVAVLAGKRLTKDGVIIITANSH' A
#
# COMPACT_ATOMS: atom_id res chain seq x y z
N MET A 1 -1.54 15.37 3.12
CA MET A 1 -2.89 14.78 3.22
C MET A 1 -3.32 14.26 1.85
N ILE A 2 -3.65 12.97 1.74
CA ILE A 2 -4.15 12.29 0.55
C ILE A 2 -5.68 12.23 0.66
N PRO A 3 -6.44 13.05 -0.08
CA PRO A 3 -7.89 13.13 0.06
C PRO A 3 -8.58 11.91 -0.57
N ILE A 4 -9.52 11.30 0.17
CA ILE A 4 -10.35 10.18 -0.32
C ILE A 4 -11.79 10.65 -0.56
N THR A 5 -12.32 11.41 0.38
CA THR A 5 -13.64 12.04 0.27
C THR A 5 -13.58 13.48 0.77
N ARG A 6 -14.71 14.19 0.79
CA ARG A 6 -14.80 15.56 1.32
C ARG A 6 -14.46 15.66 2.81
N SER A 7 -14.57 14.56 3.56
CA SER A 7 -14.36 14.52 5.02
C SER A 7 -13.31 13.51 5.47
N ILE A 8 -12.71 12.74 4.55
CA ILE A 8 -11.73 11.70 4.86
C ILE A 8 -10.50 11.92 4.00
N ALA A 9 -9.36 12.02 4.66
CA ALA A 9 -8.04 12.07 4.05
C ALA A 9 -7.07 11.23 4.88
N ILE A 10 -6.07 10.66 4.21
CA ILE A 10 -5.01 9.86 4.82
C ILE A 10 -3.78 10.75 4.96
N ASP A 11 -3.12 10.76 6.11
CA ASP A 11 -1.84 11.44 6.22
C ASP A 11 -0.77 10.63 5.45
N PRO A 12 0.07 11.26 4.60
CA PRO A 12 1.17 10.56 3.94
C PRO A 12 2.09 9.80 4.91
N GLY A 13 2.24 10.25 6.15
CA GLY A 13 2.99 9.55 7.20
C GLY A 13 2.35 8.25 7.68
N GLU A 14 1.10 7.97 7.32
CA GLU A 14 0.45 6.67 7.55
C GLU A 14 0.83 5.62 6.48
N ILE A 15 1.55 6.03 5.43
CA ILE A 15 1.97 5.17 4.32
C ILE A 15 3.47 5.02 4.35
N GLU A 16 3.94 3.78 4.48
CA GLU A 16 5.36 3.44 4.33
C GLU A 16 5.62 2.95 2.90
N GLU A 17 6.64 3.52 2.25
CA GLU A 17 7.06 3.14 0.91
C GLU A 17 8.41 2.41 0.96
N THR A 18 8.46 1.20 0.40
CA THR A 18 9.69 0.41 0.28
C THR A 18 9.95 0.08 -1.18
N PHE A 19 11.08 0.54 -1.71
CA PHE A 19 11.51 0.22 -3.06
C PHE A 19 12.09 -1.19 -3.10
N VAL A 20 11.50 -2.06 -3.91
CA VAL A 20 11.93 -3.45 -4.08
C VAL A 20 12.53 -3.65 -5.47
N ARG A 21 13.49 -4.56 -5.58
CA ARG A 21 14.01 -4.96 -6.89
C ARG A 21 12.97 -5.82 -7.59
N SER A 22 12.63 -5.47 -8.83
CA SER A 22 11.75 -6.29 -9.65
C SER A 22 12.49 -7.58 -10.01
N ALA A 23 12.04 -8.72 -9.47
CA ALA A 23 12.63 -10.03 -9.76
C ALA A 23 12.04 -10.58 -11.07
N GLY A 24 12.63 -10.20 -12.20
CA GLY A 24 12.38 -10.84 -13.50
C GLY A 24 13.39 -11.97 -13.77
N PRO A 25 12.98 -13.12 -14.33
CA PRO A 25 13.89 -14.21 -14.62
C PRO A 25 14.73 -13.94 -15.88
N GLY A 26 16.04 -13.75 -15.71
CA GLY A 26 17.07 -14.09 -16.71
C GLY A 26 17.46 -13.05 -17.77
N GLY A 27 18.78 -12.84 -17.90
CA GLY A 27 19.42 -12.57 -19.18
C GLY A 27 19.86 -11.13 -19.44
N GLN A 28 21.13 -10.85 -19.14
CA GLN A 28 22.02 -9.95 -19.88
C GLN A 28 21.41 -8.57 -20.30
N ASN A 29 21.68 -7.54 -19.47
CA ASN A 29 21.43 -6.09 -19.66
C ASN A 29 20.19 -5.44 -19.02
N VAL A 30 19.75 -5.85 -17.82
CA VAL A 30 18.78 -5.05 -17.03
C VAL A 30 19.53 -4.12 -16.07
N ASN A 31 20.01 -3.00 -16.62
CA ASN A 31 20.57 -1.92 -15.81
C ASN A 31 19.48 -1.27 -14.93
N LYS A 32 19.58 -1.53 -13.62
CA LYS A 32 19.69 -0.47 -12.59
C LYS A 32 18.54 0.55 -12.47
N VAL A 33 17.31 0.11 -12.16
CA VAL A 33 16.34 0.93 -11.41
C VAL A 33 15.44 0.01 -10.58
N SER A 34 15.29 0.29 -9.29
CA SER A 34 14.26 -0.32 -8.42
C SER A 34 12.88 0.16 -8.90
N SER A 35 12.32 -0.49 -9.91
CA SER A 35 11.06 -0.07 -10.54
C SER A 35 9.81 -0.50 -9.79
N ALA A 36 9.94 -1.36 -8.78
CA ALA A 36 8.82 -1.82 -7.98
C ALA A 36 8.80 -1.10 -6.62
N VAL A 37 7.63 -0.62 -6.23
CA VAL A 37 7.37 0.03 -4.94
C VAL A 37 6.35 -0.79 -4.17
N GLN A 38 6.67 -1.13 -2.93
CA GLN A 38 5.73 -1.70 -1.99
C GLN A 38 5.25 -0.60 -1.04
N LEU A 39 3.95 -0.37 -1.02
CA LEU A 39 3.29 0.55 -0.10
C LEU A 39 2.65 -0.27 1.03
N ARG A 40 2.83 0.18 2.26
CA ARG A 40 2.21 -0.39 3.46
C ARG A 40 1.36 0.70 4.12
N PHE A 41 0.10 0.38 4.38
CA PHE A 41 -0.84 1.30 5.01
C PHE A 41 -1.50 0.63 6.22
N ASP A 42 -1.31 1.19 7.41
CA ASP A 42 -1.91 0.67 8.64
C ASP A 42 -3.39 1.09 8.75
N LEU A 43 -4.26 0.27 8.16
CA LEU A 43 -5.70 0.51 8.19
C LEU A 43 -6.26 0.40 9.62
N ALA A 44 -5.71 -0.49 10.45
CA ALA A 44 -6.21 -0.72 11.81
C ALA A 44 -5.99 0.50 12.70
N ASN A 45 -4.82 1.12 12.63
CA ASN A 45 -4.46 2.26 13.47
C ASN A 45 -4.73 3.63 12.81
N SER A 46 -5.20 3.67 11.56
CA SER A 46 -5.53 4.94 10.90
C SER A 46 -6.57 5.75 11.71
N PRO A 47 -6.25 6.99 12.13
CA PRO A 47 -7.14 7.82 12.95
C PRO A 47 -8.26 8.47 12.13
N ASN A 48 -8.05 8.63 10.83
CA ASN A 48 -8.95 9.37 9.94
C ASN A 48 -10.03 8.47 9.29
N ILE A 49 -9.96 7.15 9.50
CA ILE A 49 -10.89 6.18 8.90
C ILE A 49 -11.85 5.66 9.98
N PRO A 50 -13.17 5.87 9.84
CA PRO A 50 -14.15 5.33 10.78
C PRO A 50 -14.18 3.80 10.80
N GLU A 51 -14.46 3.20 11.96
CA GLU A 51 -14.50 1.75 12.16
C GLU A 51 -15.39 0.97 11.16
N PRO A 52 -16.61 1.45 10.82
CA PRO A 52 -17.43 0.79 9.79
C PRO A 52 -16.76 0.80 8.41
N MET A 53 -15.98 1.83 8.09
CA MET A 53 -15.22 1.92 6.86
C MET A 53 -14.01 0.99 6.90
N LYS A 54 -13.27 0.93 8.02
CA LYS A 54 -12.17 -0.02 8.22
C LYS A 54 -12.61 -1.45 7.93
N ARG A 55 -13.76 -1.89 8.47
CA ARG A 55 -14.31 -3.22 8.20
C ARG A 55 -14.62 -3.44 6.71
N ARG A 56 -15.19 -2.45 6.03
CA ARG A 56 -15.48 -2.54 4.58
C ARG A 56 -14.19 -2.61 3.76
N VAL A 57 -13.21 -1.77 4.08
CA VAL A 57 -11.91 -1.76 3.41
C VAL A 57 -11.18 -3.08 3.65
N ALA A 58 -11.25 -3.65 4.86
CA ALA A 58 -10.64 -4.94 5.17
C ALA A 58 -11.19 -6.07 4.27
N VAL A 59 -12.51 -6.10 4.05
CA VAL A 59 -13.15 -7.05 3.14
C VAL A 59 -12.69 -6.83 1.68
N LEU A 60 -12.62 -5.56 1.25
CA LEU A 60 -12.18 -5.21 -0.11
C LEU A 60 -10.70 -5.48 -0.37
N ALA A 61 -9.85 -5.29 0.64
CA ALA A 61 -8.42 -5.52 0.56
C ALA A 61 -8.10 -7.02 0.39
N GLY A 62 -8.93 -7.90 0.97
CA GLY A 62 -8.82 -9.35 0.81
C GLY A 62 -7.40 -9.84 1.11
N LYS A 63 -6.76 -10.47 0.13
CA LYS A 63 -5.40 -11.03 0.26
C LYS A 63 -4.29 -9.99 0.52
N ARG A 64 -4.58 -8.70 0.32
CA ARG A 64 -3.62 -7.61 0.55
C ARG A 64 -3.58 -7.16 2.01
N LEU A 65 -4.55 -7.58 2.83
CA LEU A 65 -4.61 -7.25 4.24
C LEU A 65 -3.85 -8.28 5.07
N THR A 66 -2.92 -7.82 5.90
CA THR A 66 -2.24 -8.65 6.89
C THR A 66 -3.13 -8.92 8.10
N LYS A 67 -2.75 -9.90 8.92
CA LYS A 67 -3.44 -10.19 10.19
C LYS A 67 -3.39 -9.01 11.17
N ASP A 68 -2.37 -8.17 11.06
CA ASP A 68 -2.18 -6.96 11.88
C ASP A 68 -3.00 -5.77 11.35
N GLY A 69 -3.79 -5.96 10.29
CA GLY A 69 -4.61 -4.90 9.71
C GLY A 69 -3.84 -3.92 8.82
N VAL A 70 -2.68 -4.31 8.30
CA VAL A 70 -1.89 -3.52 7.36
C VAL A 70 -2.24 -3.92 5.93
N ILE A 71 -2.56 -2.96 5.08
CA ILE A 71 -2.75 -3.19 3.65
C ILE A 71 -1.40 -3.08 2.96
N ILE A 72 -1.03 -4.11 2.19
CA ILE A 72 0.19 -4.12 1.38
C ILE A 72 -0.19 -4.04 -0.10
N ILE A 73 0.32 -3.01 -0.78
CA ILE A 73 0.14 -2.80 -2.23
C ILE A 73 1.52 -2.85 -2.87
N THR A 74 1.67 -3.60 -3.96
CA THR A 74 2.90 -3.59 -4.76
C THR A 74 2.58 -3.01 -6.12
N ALA A 75 3.23 -1.89 -6.44
CA ALA A 75 3.20 -1.27 -7.75
C ALA A 75 4.45 -1.70 -8.51
N ASN A 76 4.28 -2.34 -9.65
CA ASN A 76 5.37 -2.88 -10.49
C ASN A 76 5.28 -2.47 -11.97
N SER A 77 4.32 -1.61 -12.32
CA SER A 77 4.17 -1.05 -13.66
C SER A 77 4.10 0.47 -13.57
N HIS A 78 4.87 1.12 -14.46
CA HIS A 78 4.62 2.50 -14.87
C HIS A 78 3.57 2.51 -16.00
#